data_AF-A0A1W9K117-F1
#
_entry.id   AF-A0A1W9K117-F1
#
_cell.length_a   1.000
_cell.length_b   1.000
_cell.length_c   1.000
_cell.angle_alpha   90.00
_cell.angle_beta   90.00
_cell.angle_gamma   90.00
#
_symmetry.space_group_name_H-M   'P 1'
#
loop_
_entity.id
_entity.type
_entity.pdbx_description
1 polymer ?
#
loop_
_entity_poly.entity_id
_entity_poly.type
_entity_poly.pdbx_seq_one_letter_code
_entity_poly.pdbx_strand_id
1 'polypeptide(L)'
;MIACSKANQINARSLQSAQKSVFYIKEHLPEAERMPFEVSYWLLRDQIKNNDEFLQLIDGKTSKELTDLGKDNFTKRKAAGDKDYVRYENWEQMISNSLQQRNAQETADSADPRDKKGYPRVDYKMHAM
;
A
#
# COMPACT_ATOMS: atom_id res chain seq x y z
N MET A 1 -0.31 15.75 -31.34
CA MET A 1 -0.35 16.24 -29.95
C MET A 1 -0.03 15.08 -29.02
N ILE A 2 1.24 14.91 -28.62
CA ILE A 2 1.64 13.91 -27.60
C ILE A 2 1.66 14.67 -26.28
N ALA A 3 0.51 14.70 -25.60
CA ALA A 3 0.34 15.40 -24.34
C ALA A 3 1.00 14.61 -23.20
N CYS A 4 2.03 15.19 -22.59
CA CYS A 4 2.54 14.90 -21.23
C CYS A 4 2.39 13.47 -20.68
N SER A 5 3.01 12.47 -21.30
CA SER A 5 3.01 11.08 -20.82
C SER A 5 3.75 10.86 -19.49
N LYS A 6 4.63 11.79 -19.09
CA LYS A 6 5.45 11.68 -17.86
C LYS A 6 4.69 11.92 -16.55
N ALA A 7 3.51 12.55 -16.60
CA ALA A 7 2.75 12.86 -15.39
C ALA A 7 2.24 11.59 -14.68
N ASN A 8 2.07 10.50 -15.42
CA ASN A 8 1.59 9.21 -14.91
C ASN A 8 2.73 8.19 -14.73
N GLN A 9 3.97 8.66 -14.69
CA GLN A 9 5.16 7.82 -14.48
C GLN A 9 5.79 8.10 -13.11
N ILE A 10 6.39 7.07 -12.54
CA ILE A 10 7.11 7.18 -11.28
C ILE A 10 8.40 7.97 -11.49
N ASN A 11 8.61 9.00 -10.68
CA ASN A 11 9.89 9.71 -10.62
C ASN A 11 10.72 9.16 -9.45
N ALA A 12 11.67 8.30 -9.76
CA ALA A 12 12.49 7.58 -8.78
C ALA A 12 13.92 8.15 -8.65
N ARG A 13 14.11 9.46 -8.84
CA ARG A 13 15.39 10.12 -8.52
C ARG A 13 15.83 9.95 -7.06
N SER A 14 14.88 9.70 -6.15
CA SER A 14 15.12 9.33 -4.76
C SER A 14 13.95 8.51 -4.23
N LEU A 15 14.13 7.82 -3.09
CA LEU A 15 13.03 7.09 -2.44
C LEU A 15 11.85 8.00 -2.11
N GLN A 16 12.15 9.22 -1.64
CA GLN A 16 11.10 10.18 -1.30
C GLN A 16 10.31 10.63 -2.54
N SER A 17 10.97 10.86 -3.68
CA SER A 17 10.26 11.22 -4.91
C SER A 17 9.45 10.03 -5.44
N ALA A 18 10.01 8.82 -5.38
CA ALA A 18 9.32 7.61 -5.82
C ALA A 18 8.02 7.41 -5.03
N GLN A 19 8.10 7.50 -3.69
CA GLN A 19 6.93 7.39 -2.82
C GLN A 19 5.88 8.46 -3.11
N LYS A 20 6.30 9.72 -3.29
CA LYS A 20 5.39 10.82 -3.64
C LYS A 20 4.71 10.58 -4.98
N SER A 21 5.45 10.13 -6.00
CA SER A 21 4.88 9.79 -7.31
C SER A 21 3.91 8.63 -7.21
N VAL A 22 4.24 7.57 -6.49
CA VAL A 22 3.34 6.42 -6.29
C VAL A 22 2.07 6.84 -5.59
N PHE A 23 2.16 7.65 -4.52
CA PHE A 23 0.99 8.19 -3.85
C PHE A 23 0.13 9.03 -4.80
N TYR A 24 0.75 9.98 -5.52
CA TYR A 24 0.04 10.82 -6.49
C TYR A 24 -0.66 9.99 -7.57
N ILE A 25 0.04 9.05 -8.20
CA ILE A 25 -0.52 8.18 -9.24
C ILE A 25 -1.69 7.37 -8.66
N LYS A 26 -1.52 6.77 -7.48
CA LYS A 26 -2.55 5.97 -6.80
C LYS A 26 -3.86 6.75 -6.62
N GLU A 27 -3.80 8.00 -6.17
CA GLU A 27 -5.00 8.82 -5.96
C GLU A 27 -5.79 9.08 -7.26
N HIS A 28 -5.10 9.06 -8.41
CA HIS A 28 -5.71 9.27 -9.73
C HIS A 28 -6.12 7.96 -10.44
N LEU A 29 -5.80 6.80 -9.86
CA LEU A 29 -6.21 5.52 -10.40
C LEU A 29 -7.66 5.16 -10.00
N PRO A 30 -8.37 4.38 -10.82
CA PRO A 30 -9.60 3.72 -10.42
C PRO A 30 -9.38 2.84 -9.18
N GLU A 31 -10.37 2.76 -8.29
CA GLU A 31 -10.27 2.07 -7.00
C GLU A 31 -9.75 0.63 -7.12
N ALA A 32 -10.24 -0.11 -8.12
CA ALA A 32 -9.83 -1.49 -8.39
C ALA A 32 -8.33 -1.65 -8.72
N GLU A 33 -7.67 -0.59 -9.21
CA GLU A 33 -6.26 -0.60 -9.60
C GLU A 33 -5.33 -0.06 -8.51
N ARG A 34 -5.86 0.68 -7.53
CA ARG A 34 -5.07 1.33 -6.46
C ARG A 34 -4.29 0.31 -5.63
N MET A 35 -4.99 -0.73 -5.16
CA MET A 35 -4.40 -1.76 -4.30
C MET A 35 -3.36 -2.61 -5.03
N PRO A 36 -3.62 -3.17 -6.23
CA PRO A 36 -2.59 -3.86 -7.00
C PRO A 36 -1.34 -3.02 -7.21
N PHE A 37 -1.50 -1.75 -7.58
CA PHE A 37 -0.37 -0.85 -7.83
C PHE A 37 0.46 -0.59 -6.56
N GLU A 38 -0.19 -0.27 -5.44
CA GLU A 38 0.49 -0.01 -4.17
C GLU A 38 1.21 -1.27 -3.65
N VAL A 39 0.55 -2.42 -3.69
CA VAL A 39 1.15 -3.69 -3.24
C VAL A 39 2.38 -4.03 -4.09
N SER A 40 2.32 -3.86 -5.41
CA SER A 40 3.48 -4.10 -6.28
C SER A 40 4.67 -3.23 -5.92
N TYR A 41 4.46 -1.95 -5.60
CA TYR A 41 5.54 -1.07 -5.14
C TYR A 41 6.23 -1.61 -3.88
N TRP A 42 5.45 -1.94 -2.85
CA TRP A 42 5.98 -2.39 -1.57
C TRP A 42 6.63 -3.77 -1.64
N LEU A 43 6.08 -4.66 -2.45
CA LEU A 43 6.63 -5.99 -2.68
C LEU A 43 8.01 -5.91 -3.34
N LEU A 44 8.15 -5.07 -4.37
CA LEU A 44 9.44 -4.82 -5.01
C LEU A 44 10.43 -4.15 -4.05
N ARG A 45 9.95 -3.20 -3.22
CA ARG A 45 10.79 -2.51 -2.23
C ARG A 45 11.30 -3.45 -1.14
N ASP A 46 10.47 -4.39 -0.71
CA ASP A 46 10.87 -5.38 0.28
C ASP A 46 11.89 -6.35 -0.31
N GLN A 47 11.73 -6.78 -1.56
CA GLN A 47 12.71 -7.65 -2.20
C GLN A 47 14.06 -6.97 -2.44
N ILE A 48 14.04 -5.77 -3.00
CA ILE A 48 15.25 -5.09 -3.47
C ILE A 48 15.73 -4.20 -2.34
N LYS A 49 16.61 -4.75 -1.50
CA LYS A 49 17.14 -4.03 -0.33
C LYS A 49 18.07 -2.88 -0.74
N ASN A 50 18.74 -2.99 -1.89
CA ASN A 50 19.56 -1.92 -2.44
C ASN A 50 18.67 -0.80 -3.00
N ASN A 51 18.87 0.42 -2.52
CA ASN A 51 18.02 1.55 -2.91
C ASN A 51 18.24 1.95 -4.37
N ASP A 52 19.47 1.96 -4.86
CA ASP A 52 19.77 2.42 -6.22
C ASP A 52 19.22 1.45 -7.26
N GLU A 53 19.38 0.14 -7.02
CA GLU A 53 18.79 -0.90 -7.86
C GLU A 53 17.27 -0.82 -7.88
N PHE A 54 16.65 -0.62 -6.71
CA PHE A 54 15.20 -0.46 -6.61
C PHE A 54 14.71 0.77 -7.39
N LEU A 55 15.37 1.91 -7.19
CA LEU A 55 15.00 3.17 -7.85
C LEU A 55 15.18 3.08 -9.36
N GLN A 56 16.29 2.52 -9.84
CA GLN A 56 16.52 2.26 -11.27
C GLN A 56 15.49 1.32 -11.86
N LEU A 57 15.09 0.30 -11.11
CA LEU A 57 14.07 -0.63 -11.57
C LEU A 57 12.74 0.06 -11.77
N ILE A 58 12.31 0.99 -10.91
CA ILE A 58 10.95 1.54 -10.97
C ILE A 58 10.84 2.89 -11.68
N ASP A 59 11.96 3.57 -11.94
CA ASP A 59 11.96 4.89 -12.57
C ASP A 59 11.28 4.87 -13.94
N GLY A 60 10.48 5.90 -14.21
CA GLY A 60 9.76 6.04 -15.48
C GLY A 60 8.60 5.05 -15.69
N LYS A 61 8.36 4.11 -14.78
CA LYS A 61 7.27 3.14 -14.93
C LYS A 61 5.91 3.75 -14.67
N THR A 62 4.95 3.32 -15.46
CA THR A 62 3.52 3.58 -15.27
C THR A 62 2.92 2.65 -14.21
N SER A 63 1.68 2.94 -13.79
CA SER A 63 0.93 2.09 -12.87
C SER A 63 0.79 0.65 -13.37
N LYS A 64 0.49 0.47 -14.65
CA LYS A 64 0.35 -0.84 -15.30
C LYS A 64 1.68 -1.60 -15.28
N GLU A 65 2.76 -0.97 -15.73
CA GLU A 65 4.08 -1.62 -15.78
C GLU A 65 4.60 -2.00 -14.40
N LEU A 66 4.37 -1.16 -13.37
CA LEU A 66 4.74 -1.52 -12.01
C LEU A 66 3.88 -2.69 -11.50
N THR A 67 2.58 -2.69 -11.82
CA THR A 67 1.67 -3.78 -11.42
C THR A 67 2.08 -5.10 -12.05
N ASP A 68 2.38 -5.10 -13.34
CA ASP A 68 2.84 -6.28 -14.08
C ASP A 68 4.17 -6.81 -13.51
N LEU A 69 5.11 -5.93 -13.13
CA LEU A 69 6.33 -6.34 -12.43
C LEU A 69 6.07 -6.99 -11.07
N GLY A 70 5.11 -6.47 -10.30
CA GLY A 70 4.71 -7.08 -9.03
C GLY A 70 4.12 -8.47 -9.21
N LYS A 71 3.29 -8.67 -10.25
CA LYS A 71 2.74 -9.99 -10.62
C LYS A 71 3.82 -10.99 -11.02
N ASP A 72 4.77 -10.56 -11.85
CA ASP A 72 5.92 -11.37 -12.23
C ASP A 72 6.76 -11.75 -11.01
N ASN A 73 6.96 -10.80 -10.10
CA ASN A 73 7.69 -11.02 -8.88
C ASN A 73 7.00 -12.05 -7.97
N PHE A 74 5.69 -11.88 -7.74
CA PHE A 74 4.86 -12.83 -7.01
C PHE A 74 5.01 -14.24 -7.59
N THR A 75 4.89 -14.37 -8.91
CA THR A 75 4.99 -15.67 -9.59
C THR A 75 6.35 -16.31 -9.38
N LYS A 76 7.44 -15.52 -9.49
CA LYS A 76 8.81 -15.98 -9.22
C LYS A 76 8.99 -16.41 -7.77
N ARG A 77 8.46 -15.65 -6.80
CA ARG A 77 8.56 -15.96 -5.36
C ARG A 77 7.78 -17.21 -4.97
N LYS A 78 6.57 -17.33 -5.49
CA LYS A 78 5.75 -18.53 -5.32
C LYS A 78 6.45 -19.76 -5.90
N ALA A 79 7.02 -19.65 -7.10
CA ALA A 79 7.79 -20.72 -7.72
C ALA A 79 9.08 -21.07 -6.95
N ALA A 80 9.70 -20.08 -6.30
CA ALA A 80 10.86 -20.28 -5.42
C ALA A 80 10.52 -20.92 -4.06
N GLY A 81 9.24 -21.18 -3.77
CA GLY A 81 8.82 -21.82 -2.52
C GLY A 81 8.77 -20.88 -1.31
N ASP A 82 8.71 -19.57 -1.54
CA ASP A 82 8.66 -18.58 -0.48
C ASP A 82 7.32 -18.69 0.29
N LYS A 83 7.40 -18.99 1.60
CA LYS A 83 6.25 -19.37 2.43
C LYS A 83 5.18 -18.29 2.49
N ASP A 84 5.59 -17.02 2.41
CA ASP A 84 4.68 -15.89 2.46
C ASP A 84 3.80 -15.79 1.21
N TYR A 85 4.25 -16.35 0.08
CA TYR A 85 3.58 -16.29 -1.21
C TYR A 85 2.91 -17.61 -1.61
N VAL A 86 3.49 -18.76 -1.24
CA VAL A 86 2.96 -20.09 -1.55
C VAL A 86 1.56 -20.31 -0.97
N ARG A 87 1.25 -19.66 0.16
CA ARG A 87 -0.08 -19.72 0.80
C ARG A 87 -1.21 -19.15 -0.05
N TYR A 88 -0.90 -18.31 -1.03
CA TYR A 88 -1.89 -17.74 -1.94
C TYR A 88 -1.97 -18.59 -3.21
N GLU A 89 -3.17 -18.91 -3.65
CA GLU A 89 -3.48 -19.59 -4.91
C GLU A 89 -3.04 -18.76 -6.11
N ASN A 90 -3.35 -17.47 -6.12
CA ASN A 90 -3.05 -16.53 -7.19
C ASN A 90 -2.83 -15.10 -6.67
N TRP A 91 -2.42 -14.21 -7.58
CA TRP A 91 -2.15 -12.80 -7.28
C TRP A 91 -3.38 -12.09 -6.73
N GLU A 92 -4.55 -12.35 -7.32
CA GLU A 92 -5.82 -11.72 -6.97
C GLU A 92 -6.23 -12.06 -5.53
N GLN A 93 -6.01 -13.30 -5.10
CA GLN A 93 -6.23 -13.71 -3.71
C GLN A 93 -5.27 -12.99 -2.74
N MET A 94 -4.01 -12.78 -3.13
CA MET A 94 -3.06 -12.02 -2.32
C MET A 94 -3.51 -10.55 -2.18
N ILE A 95 -3.96 -9.91 -3.26
CA ILE A 95 -4.48 -8.55 -3.23
C ILE A 95 -5.74 -8.45 -2.36
N SER A 96 -6.67 -9.39 -2.51
CA SER A 96 -7.90 -9.43 -1.70
C SER A 96 -7.60 -9.56 -0.20
N ASN A 97 -6.67 -10.43 0.18
CA ASN A 97 -6.22 -10.54 1.57
C ASN A 97 -5.56 -9.25 2.07
N SER A 98 -4.75 -8.59 1.23
CA SER A 98 -4.10 -7.32 1.58
C SER A 98 -5.12 -6.21 1.84
N LEU A 99 -6.21 -6.18 1.06
CA LEU A 99 -7.33 -5.25 1.27
C LEU A 99 -8.06 -5.55 2.59
N GLN A 100 -8.37 -6.82 2.86
CA GLN A 100 -9.03 -7.22 4.11
C GLN A 100 -8.19 -6.87 5.34
N GLN A 101 -6.87 -7.07 5.28
CA GLN A 101 -5.96 -6.72 6.37
C GLN A 101 -5.94 -5.22 6.64
N ARG A 102 -5.98 -4.37 5.61
CA ARG A 102 -6.07 -2.91 5.80
C ARG A 102 -7.38 -2.49 6.44
N ASN A 103 -8.51 -3.01 5.97
CA ASN A 103 -9.81 -2.72 6.56
C ASN A 103 -9.88 -3.17 8.03
N ALA A 104 -9.29 -4.32 8.35
CA ALA A 104 -9.19 -4.81 9.72
C ALA A 104 -8.30 -3.92 10.60
N GLN A 105 -7.20 -3.41 10.06
CA GLN A 105 -6.33 -2.46 10.76
C GLN A 105 -7.02 -1.13 11.02
N GLU A 106 -7.72 -0.56 10.03
CA GLU A 106 -8.46 0.70 10.16
C GLU A 106 -9.58 0.61 11.21
N THR A 107 -10.29 -0.52 11.27
CA THR A 107 -11.31 -0.77 12.29
C THR A 107 -10.71 -0.98 13.68
N ALA A 108 -9.49 -1.53 13.79
CA ALA A 108 -8.77 -1.69 15.05
C ALA A 108 -8.22 -0.37 15.59
N ASP A 109 -7.63 0.47 14.75
CA ASP A 109 -7.07 1.77 15.13
C ASP A 109 -8.14 2.81 15.49
N SER A 110 -9.36 2.65 14.96
CA SER A 110 -10.51 3.48 15.30
C SER A 110 -11.06 3.24 16.72
N ALA A 111 -10.63 2.17 17.40
CA ALA A 111 -11.05 1.85 18.76
C ALA A 111 -9.99 2.29 19.77
N ASP A 112 -10.04 3.54 20.25
CA ASP A 112 -9.18 3.97 21.37
C ASP A 112 -9.50 3.08 22.60
N PRO A 113 -8.50 2.43 23.24
CA PRO A 113 -8.72 1.69 24.47
C PRO A 113 -9.35 2.53 25.60
N ARG A 114 -9.30 3.86 25.52
CA ARG A 114 -9.95 4.81 26.44
C ARG A 114 -11.46 4.89 26.25
N ASP A 115 -11.99 4.59 25.06
CA ASP A 115 -13.44 4.57 24.79
C ASP A 115 -14.14 3.36 25.43
N LYS A 116 -13.39 2.32 25.81
CA LYS A 116 -13.92 1.14 26.52
C LYS A 116 -14.14 1.37 28.02
N LYS A 117 -13.57 2.44 28.60
CA LYS A 117 -13.86 2.83 29.99
C LYS A 117 -15.01 3.82 29.97
N GLY A 118 -16.21 3.36 30.33
CA GLY A 118 -17.32 4.24 30.67
C GLY A 118 -16.88 5.15 31.82
N TYR A 119 -16.50 6.39 31.51
CA TYR A 119 -16.20 7.38 32.54
C TYR A 119 -17.49 7.62 33.33
N PRO A 120 -17.46 7.52 34.68
CA PRO A 120 -18.61 7.88 35.47
C PRO A 120 -18.94 9.34 35.17
N ARG A 121 -20.19 9.62 34.76
CA ARG A 121 -20.66 10.99 34.60
C ARG A 121 -20.48 11.69 35.95
N VAL A 122 -19.60 12.67 36.00
CA VAL A 122 -19.39 13.49 37.20
C VAL A 122 -20.64 14.34 37.35
N ASP A 123 -21.56 13.91 38.22
CA ASP A 123 -22.73 14.69 38.62
C ASP A 123 -22.24 15.80 39.55
N TYR A 124 -21.99 16.98 38.98
CA TYR A 124 -21.68 18.18 39.76
C TYR A 124 -22.95 18.59 40.50
N LYS A 125 -23.12 18.08 41.72
CA LYS A 125 -24.03 18.67 42.70
C LYS A 125 -23.50 20.06 43.06
N MET A 126 -23.94 21.06 42.31
CA MET A 126 -23.83 22.48 42.64
C MET A 126 -24.37 22.68 44.05
N HIS A 127 -23.48 22.84 45.03
CA HIS A 127 -23.87 23.28 46.37
C HIS A 127 -24.18 24.76 46.24
N ALA A 128 -25.46 25.10 46.15
CA ALA A 128 -25.93 26.46 46.36
C ALA A 128 -25.63 26.84 47.82
N MET A 129 -24.88 27.93 48.00
CA MET A 129 -24.78 28.66 49.27
C MET A 129 -26.02 29.54 49.45
#